data_AF-A0A671EK81-F1
#
_entry.id   AF-A0A671EK81-F1
#
_cell.length_a   1.000
_cell.length_b   1.000
_cell.length_c   1.000
_cell.angle_alpha   90.00
_cell.angle_beta   90.00
_cell.angle_gamma   90.00
#
_symmetry.space_group_name_H-M   'P 1'
#
loop_
_entity.id
_entity.type
_entity.pdbx_description
1 polymer ?
#
loop_
_entity_poly.entity_id
_entity_poly.type
_entity_poly.pdbx_seq_one_letter_code
_entity_poly.pdbx_strand_id
1 'polypeptide(L)'
;MWPLVVVLLLNSAYCGSAQLILNVTKFVEYTNCNTTVLLPCIVYNIEATGLEELFVKWKFGGKYIFTYDGAKREPKPNINFSSAKIFPDDLLKGNASLEMNKEHAIPGNYTCEVTELSREGDTVVELKYRLVSWFSPNENILIVIFPMLAILLFWGQFGIVTLKLNSSIMKEKTILLFVAGLVLTIVVIVGAILFIPGEYSTKRASGLGLIVVPTVVLILLQYAVFMIAPAIGMSSFSIAILILQVLGFVLSVVGLSLCVSVCAPVHGPLLISGLGIVALAELLGLVYMKFTATNQRTIQPPRKAVEEPLNAFKESKGMMNDE
;
A
#
# COMPACT_ATOMS: atom_id res chain seq x y z
N MET A 1 46.68 -18.99 -70.41
CA MET A 1 45.90 -17.74 -70.22
C MET A 1 44.62 -17.92 -69.38
N TRP A 2 44.38 -19.06 -68.73
CA TRP A 2 43.21 -19.28 -67.87
C TRP A 2 43.37 -19.08 -66.35
N PRO A 3 44.57 -19.16 -65.72
CA PRO A 3 44.65 -19.02 -64.26
C PRO A 3 44.50 -17.56 -63.78
N LEU A 4 44.82 -16.58 -64.64
CA LEU A 4 44.66 -15.14 -64.33
C LEU A 4 43.20 -14.69 -64.30
N VAL A 5 42.33 -15.30 -65.11
CA VAL A 5 40.90 -14.97 -65.15
C VAL A 5 40.19 -15.50 -63.90
N VAL A 6 40.59 -16.67 -63.40
CA VAL A 6 40.02 -17.27 -62.18
C VAL A 6 40.40 -16.46 -60.93
N VAL A 7 41.63 -15.94 -60.85
CA VAL A 7 42.06 -15.07 -59.74
C VAL A 7 41.39 -13.69 -59.80
N LEU A 8 41.14 -13.14 -60.99
CA LEU A 8 40.36 -11.91 -61.15
C LEU A 8 38.88 -12.08 -60.77
N LEU A 9 38.28 -13.23 -61.08
CA LEU A 9 36.90 -13.53 -60.70
C LEU A 9 36.76 -13.80 -59.19
N LEU A 10 37.74 -14.43 -58.55
CA LEU A 10 37.78 -14.64 -57.09
C LEU A 10 37.97 -13.35 -56.30
N ASN A 11 38.69 -12.35 -56.83
CA ASN A 11 38.81 -11.02 -56.21
C ASN A 11 37.57 -10.13 -56.43
N SER A 12 36.72 -10.43 -57.42
CA SER A 12 35.46 -9.69 -57.64
C SER A 12 34.31 -10.13 -56.74
N ALA A 13 34.49 -11.20 -55.96
CA ALA A 13 33.47 -11.79 -55.10
C ALA A 13 33.53 -11.33 -53.63
N TYR A 14 34.32 -10.29 -53.31
CA TYR A 14 34.20 -9.56 -52.04
C TYR A 14 33.07 -8.51 -52.15
N CYS A 15 31.86 -8.97 -52.47
CA CYS A 15 30.67 -8.18 -52.25
C CYS A 15 30.31 -8.31 -50.77
N GLY A 16 31.00 -7.54 -49.92
CA GLY A 16 30.67 -7.44 -48.51
C GLY A 16 29.27 -6.86 -48.38
N SER A 17 28.28 -7.70 -48.07
CA SER A 17 26.96 -7.23 -47.67
C SER A 17 27.15 -6.43 -46.38
N ALA A 18 27.12 -5.09 -46.48
CA ALA A 18 27.22 -4.21 -45.33
C ALA A 18 26.00 -4.47 -44.44
N GLN A 19 26.21 -5.11 -43.29
CA GLN A 19 25.16 -5.41 -42.33
C GLN A 19 24.94 -4.22 -41.39
N LEU A 20 23.71 -4.00 -40.93
CA LEU A 20 23.45 -3.02 -39.89
C LEU A 20 23.99 -3.54 -38.55
N ILE A 21 24.60 -2.65 -37.77
CA ILE A 21 25.17 -2.93 -36.45
C ILE A 21 24.18 -2.42 -35.42
N LEU A 22 23.55 -3.34 -34.70
CA LEU A 22 22.56 -3.04 -33.68
C LEU A 22 23.15 -3.20 -32.27
N ASN A 23 22.69 -2.36 -31.34
CA ASN A 23 22.98 -2.53 -29.93
C ASN A 23 22.30 -3.80 -29.39
N VAL A 24 23.07 -4.64 -28.71
CA VAL A 24 22.60 -5.90 -28.14
C VAL A 24 22.17 -5.66 -26.69
N THR A 25 20.87 -5.41 -26.50
CA THR A 25 20.28 -5.35 -25.15
C THR A 25 19.77 -6.72 -24.75
N LYS A 26 20.35 -7.33 -23.70
CA LYS A 26 19.99 -8.70 -23.30
C LYS A 26 18.54 -8.83 -22.86
N PHE A 27 18.09 -7.94 -21.98
CA PHE A 27 16.73 -7.98 -21.45
C PHE A 27 16.25 -6.61 -20.98
N VAL A 28 14.94 -6.47 -20.89
CA VAL A 28 14.23 -5.33 -20.28
C VAL A 28 13.31 -5.88 -19.21
N GLU A 29 13.30 -5.24 -18.03
CA GLU A 29 12.37 -5.57 -16.96
C GLU A 29 11.22 -4.57 -16.91
N TYR A 30 10.02 -5.07 -16.68
CA TYR A 30 8.85 -4.25 -16.36
C TYR A 30 8.10 -4.84 -15.17
N THR A 31 7.36 -3.98 -14.49
CA THR A 31 6.60 -4.31 -13.28
C THR A 31 5.12 -3.97 -13.49
N ASN A 32 4.25 -4.34 -12.54
CA ASN A 32 2.85 -3.94 -12.59
C ASN A 32 2.66 -2.41 -12.63
N CYS A 33 3.63 -1.64 -12.15
CA CYS A 33 3.59 -0.19 -12.08
C CYS A 33 3.89 0.51 -13.41
N ASN A 34 4.49 -0.19 -14.37
CA ASN A 34 4.74 0.36 -15.71
C ASN A 34 3.42 0.51 -16.46
N THR A 35 3.16 1.69 -17.03
CA THR A 35 2.02 1.92 -17.93
C THR A 35 2.34 1.46 -19.34
N THR A 36 3.54 1.81 -19.81
CA THR A 36 4.10 1.39 -21.09
C THR A 36 5.43 0.68 -20.90
N VAL A 37 5.78 -0.15 -21.87
CA VAL A 37 7.03 -0.89 -21.97
C VAL A 37 7.74 -0.42 -23.23
N LEU A 38 9.03 -0.13 -23.10
CA LEU A 38 9.89 0.26 -24.20
C LEU A 38 10.91 -0.86 -24.45
N LEU A 39 10.87 -1.46 -25.63
CA LEU A 39 11.86 -2.41 -26.10
C LEU A 39 12.90 -1.68 -26.95
N PRO A 40 14.17 -1.58 -26.50
CA PRO A 40 15.18 -0.83 -27.21
C PRO A 40 15.61 -1.55 -28.49
N CYS A 41 15.74 -0.79 -29.57
CA CYS A 41 16.38 -1.22 -30.81
C CYS A 41 17.12 -0.03 -31.41
N ILE A 42 18.46 -0.06 -31.29
CA ILE A 42 19.34 1.07 -31.65
C ILE A 42 20.33 0.58 -32.69
N VAL A 43 20.39 1.26 -33.84
CA VAL A 43 21.27 1.02 -34.98
C VAL A 43 22.38 2.07 -34.97
N TYR A 44 23.64 1.65 -35.03
CA TYR A 44 24.80 2.58 -34.92
C TYR A 44 25.24 3.17 -36.26
N ASN A 45 25.08 2.43 -37.36
CA ASN A 45 25.59 2.77 -38.68
C ASN A 45 24.44 3.05 -39.67
N ILE A 46 23.43 3.80 -39.23
CA ILE A 46 22.36 4.29 -40.09
C ILE A 46 22.93 5.41 -40.98
N GLU A 47 22.70 5.36 -42.30
CA GLU A 47 23.11 6.43 -43.24
C GLU A 47 21.91 6.96 -44.05
N ALA A 48 20.70 6.51 -43.71
CA ALA A 48 19.47 6.86 -44.38
C ALA A 48 19.24 8.38 -44.34
N THR A 49 18.92 8.93 -45.50
CA THR A 49 18.62 10.37 -45.65
C THR A 49 17.13 10.65 -45.53
N GLY A 50 16.30 9.64 -45.81
CA GLY A 50 14.85 9.72 -45.78
C GLY A 50 14.22 8.51 -45.10
N LEU A 51 13.01 8.70 -44.56
CA LEU A 51 12.27 7.62 -43.90
C LEU A 51 11.84 6.53 -44.89
N GLU A 52 11.65 6.89 -46.15
CA GLU A 52 11.31 6.01 -47.26
C GLU A 52 12.33 4.88 -47.52
N GLU A 53 13.57 5.06 -47.06
CA GLU A 53 14.65 4.09 -47.20
C GLU A 53 14.63 3.01 -46.09
N LEU A 54 13.77 3.19 -45.09
CA LEU A 54 13.76 2.39 -43.87
C LEU A 54 12.53 1.48 -43.78
N PHE A 55 12.77 0.25 -43.34
CA PHE A 55 11.74 -0.72 -43.00
C PHE A 55 12.03 -1.30 -41.62
N VAL A 56 11.04 -1.30 -40.72
CA VAL A 56 11.19 -1.84 -39.37
C VAL A 56 10.16 -2.93 -39.12
N LYS A 57 10.59 -4.06 -38.57
CA LYS A 57 9.71 -5.16 -38.17
C LYS A 57 10.04 -5.58 -36.76
N TRP A 58 8.99 -5.83 -35.98
CA TRP A 58 9.10 -6.48 -34.68
C TRP A 58 8.40 -7.81 -34.71
N LYS A 59 9.08 -8.85 -34.22
CA LYS A 59 8.57 -10.21 -34.10
C LYS A 59 8.46 -10.63 -32.64
N PHE A 60 7.43 -11.42 -32.34
CA PHE A 60 7.29 -12.17 -31.10
C PHE A 60 6.82 -13.58 -31.45
N GLY A 61 7.48 -14.61 -30.91
CA GLY A 61 7.15 -16.01 -31.22
C GLY A 61 7.18 -16.33 -32.73
N GLY A 62 8.08 -15.69 -33.48
CA GLY A 62 8.22 -15.86 -34.93
C GLY A 62 7.15 -15.15 -35.79
N LYS A 63 6.19 -14.45 -35.18
CA LYS A 63 5.15 -13.70 -35.90
C LYS A 63 5.40 -12.20 -35.82
N TYR A 64 5.11 -11.49 -36.91
CA TYR A 64 5.16 -10.03 -36.92
C TYR A 64 4.07 -9.43 -36.04
N ILE A 65 4.47 -8.67 -35.03
CA ILE A 65 3.58 -7.97 -34.10
C ILE A 65 3.46 -6.48 -34.44
N PHE A 66 4.45 -5.93 -35.13
CA PHE A 66 4.46 -4.56 -35.60
C PHE A 66 5.35 -4.46 -36.84
N THR A 67 4.91 -3.67 -37.81
CA THR A 67 5.70 -3.34 -39.01
C THR A 67 5.56 -1.87 -39.34
N TYR A 68 6.62 -1.26 -39.84
CA TYR A 68 6.63 0.10 -40.34
C TYR A 68 7.27 0.11 -41.73
N ASP A 69 6.49 0.51 -42.71
CA ASP A 69 6.91 0.65 -44.11
C ASP A 69 7.18 2.13 -44.39
N GLY A 70 8.45 2.51 -44.41
CA GLY A 70 8.88 3.89 -44.60
C GLY A 70 8.41 4.51 -45.91
N ALA A 71 8.33 3.71 -46.98
CA ALA A 71 7.86 4.18 -48.29
C ALA A 71 6.38 4.60 -48.27
N LYS A 72 5.59 3.99 -47.39
CA LYS A 72 4.17 4.32 -47.17
C LYS A 72 3.95 5.24 -45.98
N ARG A 73 4.95 5.39 -45.11
CA ARG A 73 4.87 6.07 -43.80
C ARG A 73 3.72 5.52 -42.94
N GLU A 74 3.43 4.23 -43.08
CA GLU A 74 2.32 3.56 -42.41
C GLU A 74 2.83 2.61 -41.32
N PRO A 75 2.59 2.91 -40.03
CA PRO A 75 2.74 1.93 -38.97
C PRO A 75 1.58 0.93 -39.02
N LYS A 76 1.89 -0.36 -38.95
CA LYS A 76 0.93 -1.48 -38.99
C LYS A 76 1.15 -2.38 -37.77
N PRO A 77 0.51 -2.07 -36.63
CA PRO A 77 0.46 -2.96 -35.49
C PRO A 77 -0.46 -4.16 -35.78
N ASN A 78 -0.14 -5.31 -35.18
CA ASN A 78 -1.02 -6.46 -35.16
C ASN A 78 -2.21 -6.21 -34.21
N ILE A 79 -3.36 -6.82 -34.48
CA ILE A 79 -4.59 -6.70 -33.66
C ILE A 79 -4.31 -7.02 -32.19
N ASN A 80 -3.52 -8.07 -31.92
CA ASN A 80 -3.17 -8.47 -30.55
C ASN A 80 -2.16 -7.53 -29.87
N PHE A 81 -1.57 -6.61 -30.62
CA PHE A 81 -0.56 -5.65 -30.17
C PHE A 81 -0.94 -4.23 -30.64
N SER A 82 -2.22 -3.89 -30.57
CA SER A 82 -2.78 -2.67 -31.15
C SER A 82 -2.17 -1.37 -30.61
N SER A 83 -1.64 -1.37 -29.39
CA SER A 83 -0.94 -0.22 -28.80
C SER A 83 0.52 -0.07 -29.23
N ALA A 84 1.05 -1.03 -30.00
CA ALA A 84 2.45 -1.03 -30.38
C ALA A 84 2.74 0.11 -31.38
N LYS A 85 3.74 0.92 -31.07
CA LYS A 85 4.15 2.07 -31.88
C LYS A 85 5.66 2.27 -31.79
N ILE A 86 6.19 2.92 -32.80
CA ILE A 86 7.57 3.44 -32.83
C ILE A 86 7.51 4.95 -33.02
N PHE A 87 8.66 5.62 -32.90
CA PHE A 87 8.78 7.06 -33.13
C PHE A 87 9.49 7.32 -34.46
N PRO A 88 8.77 7.66 -35.55
CA PRO A 88 9.38 7.80 -36.88
C PRO A 88 10.51 8.84 -36.91
N ASP A 89 10.39 9.94 -36.17
CA ASP A 89 11.40 11.02 -36.12
C ASP A 89 12.75 10.57 -35.54
N ASP A 90 12.76 9.46 -34.81
CA ASP A 90 13.96 8.88 -34.20
C ASP A 90 14.60 7.78 -35.06
N LEU A 91 13.92 7.31 -36.11
CA LEU A 91 14.44 6.29 -37.03
C LEU A 91 15.68 6.76 -37.79
N LEU A 92 15.70 8.01 -38.25
CA LEU A 92 16.87 8.61 -38.92
C LEU A 92 18.07 8.77 -37.96
N LYS A 93 17.83 8.74 -36.66
CA LYS A 93 18.87 8.72 -35.61
C LYS A 93 19.27 7.29 -35.21
N GLY A 94 18.75 6.28 -35.92
CA GLY A 94 19.00 4.87 -35.67
C GLY A 94 18.16 4.27 -34.54
N ASN A 95 17.15 4.96 -34.02
CA ASN A 95 16.32 4.43 -32.92
C ASN A 95 14.99 3.89 -33.45
N ALA A 96 14.89 2.56 -33.47
CA ALA A 96 13.71 1.78 -33.89
C ALA A 96 13.01 1.10 -32.69
N SER A 97 13.14 1.68 -31.49
CA SER A 97 12.58 1.12 -30.26
C SER A 97 11.05 1.04 -30.32
N LEU A 98 10.50 -0.06 -29.79
CA LEU A 98 9.06 -0.32 -29.76
C LEU A 98 8.48 0.06 -28.41
N GLU A 99 7.51 0.98 -28.41
CA GLU A 99 6.69 1.28 -27.24
C GLU A 99 5.34 0.55 -27.36
N MET A 100 4.90 -0.09 -26.28
CA MET A 100 3.56 -0.67 -26.19
C MET A 100 3.00 -0.54 -24.77
N ASN A 101 1.67 -0.55 -24.65
CA ASN A 101 1.03 -0.59 -23.34
C ASN A 101 1.30 -1.92 -22.65
N LYS A 102 1.35 -1.90 -21.32
CA LYS A 102 1.58 -3.09 -20.48
C LYS A 102 0.62 -4.23 -20.81
N GLU A 103 -0.64 -3.94 -21.15
CA GLU A 103 -1.67 -4.95 -21.42
C GLU A 103 -1.36 -5.81 -22.66
N HIS A 104 -0.59 -5.27 -23.60
CA HIS A 104 -0.13 -5.99 -24.80
C HIS A 104 1.32 -6.50 -24.67
N ALA A 105 2.01 -6.19 -23.57
CA ALA A 105 3.39 -6.59 -23.33
C ALA A 105 3.45 -8.01 -22.75
N ILE A 106 3.76 -8.99 -23.61
CA ILE A 106 3.85 -10.41 -23.23
C ILE A 106 5.30 -10.76 -22.89
N PRO A 107 5.62 -11.36 -21.73
CA PRO A 107 6.98 -11.79 -21.42
C PRO A 107 7.54 -12.78 -22.45
N GLY A 108 8.81 -12.62 -22.83
CA GLY A 108 9.48 -13.50 -23.78
C GLY A 108 10.42 -12.75 -24.72
N ASN A 109 10.85 -13.43 -25.79
CA ASN A 109 11.85 -12.90 -26.71
C ASN A 109 11.21 -12.14 -27.86
N TYR A 110 11.64 -10.90 -28.04
CA TYR A 110 11.26 -10.03 -29.14
C TYR A 110 12.44 -9.83 -30.07
N THR A 111 12.20 -9.89 -31.37
CA THR A 111 13.22 -9.62 -32.40
C THR A 111 12.88 -8.32 -33.09
N CYS A 112 13.82 -7.38 -33.10
CA CYS A 112 13.79 -6.20 -33.94
C CYS A 112 14.57 -6.48 -35.22
N GLU A 113 13.96 -6.23 -36.38
CA GLU A 113 14.60 -6.30 -37.70
C GLU A 113 14.52 -4.91 -38.33
N VAL A 114 15.66 -4.37 -38.71
CA VAL A 114 15.76 -3.09 -39.42
C VAL A 114 16.38 -3.35 -40.78
N THR A 115 15.78 -2.76 -41.81
CA THR A 115 16.28 -2.75 -43.18
C THR A 115 16.45 -1.32 -43.64
N GLU A 116 17.60 -1.02 -44.22
CA GLU A 116 17.93 0.23 -44.87
C GLU A 116 18.39 -0.08 -46.30
N LEU A 117 17.54 0.21 -47.28
CA LEU A 117 17.76 -0.21 -48.68
C LEU A 117 18.09 -1.72 -48.77
N SER A 118 19.35 -2.06 -49.01
CA SER A 118 19.86 -3.44 -49.10
C SER A 118 20.57 -3.93 -47.84
N ARG A 119 20.78 -3.06 -46.84
CA ARG A 119 21.41 -3.41 -45.56
C ARG A 119 20.34 -3.89 -44.59
N GLU A 120 20.60 -5.00 -43.93
CA GLU A 120 19.70 -5.57 -42.94
C GLU A 120 20.46 -5.80 -41.64
N GLY A 121 19.74 -5.80 -40.52
CA GLY A 121 20.27 -6.28 -39.25
C GLY A 121 19.14 -6.51 -38.26
N ASP A 122 19.38 -7.45 -37.36
CA ASP A 122 18.43 -7.83 -36.34
C ASP A 122 19.07 -7.92 -34.95
N THR A 123 18.25 -7.77 -33.92
CA THR A 123 18.66 -7.96 -32.52
C THR A 123 17.50 -8.54 -31.73
N VAL A 124 17.81 -9.32 -30.70
CA VAL A 124 16.82 -9.97 -29.83
C VAL A 124 16.91 -9.37 -28.44
N VAL A 125 15.75 -9.00 -27.89
CA VAL A 125 15.60 -8.48 -26.53
C VAL A 125 14.59 -9.34 -25.78
N GLU A 126 14.97 -9.82 -24.60
CA GLU A 126 14.07 -10.58 -23.72
C GLU A 126 13.28 -9.62 -22.81
N LEU A 127 11.95 -9.66 -22.87
CA LEU A 127 11.09 -8.92 -21.95
C LEU A 127 10.78 -9.78 -20.72
N LYS A 128 11.17 -9.31 -19.53
CA LYS A 128 10.95 -9.99 -18.25
C LYS A 128 9.97 -9.22 -17.39
N TYR A 129 8.95 -9.93 -16.90
CA TYR A 129 8.10 -9.41 -15.84
C TYR A 129 8.75 -9.64 -14.48
N ARG A 130 9.00 -8.55 -13.74
CA ARG A 130 9.58 -8.61 -12.40
C ARG A 130 8.49 -8.39 -11.36
N LEU A 131 8.30 -9.41 -10.52
CA LEU A 131 7.40 -9.33 -9.36
C LEU A 131 8.00 -8.38 -8.31
N VAL A 132 7.28 -7.31 -7.98
CA VAL A 132 7.68 -6.33 -6.96
C VAL A 132 6.58 -6.21 -5.91
N SER A 133 6.92 -6.50 -4.66
CA SER A 133 6.01 -6.32 -3.53
C SER A 133 5.69 -4.84 -3.33
N TRP A 134 4.43 -4.52 -3.07
CA TRP A 134 3.97 -3.15 -2.87
C TRP A 134 4.62 -2.51 -1.64
N PHE A 135 4.61 -3.22 -0.51
CA PHE A 135 5.39 -2.88 0.69
C PHE A 135 6.40 -3.97 0.99
N SER A 136 7.49 -3.61 1.67
CA SER A 136 8.45 -4.60 2.16
C SER A 136 7.81 -5.55 3.18
N PRO A 137 8.34 -6.76 3.38
CA PRO A 137 7.81 -7.70 4.36
C PRO A 137 7.70 -7.11 5.77
N ASN A 138 8.71 -6.34 6.20
CA ASN A 138 8.74 -5.70 7.52
C ASN A 138 7.62 -4.65 7.66
N GLU A 139 7.42 -3.84 6.62
CA GLU A 139 6.35 -2.84 6.59
C GLU A 139 4.96 -3.50 6.62
N ASN A 140 4.74 -4.56 5.85
CA ASN A 140 3.48 -5.31 5.86
C ASN A 140 3.14 -5.83 7.26
N ILE A 141 4.13 -6.38 7.96
CA ILE A 141 3.97 -6.88 9.33
C ILE A 141 3.54 -5.74 10.26
N LEU A 142 4.19 -4.58 10.20
CA LEU A 142 3.86 -3.44 11.05
C LEU A 142 2.46 -2.87 10.76
N ILE A 143 2.09 -2.75 9.48
CA ILE A 143 0.76 -2.28 9.05
C ILE A 143 -0.35 -3.16 9.62
N VAL A 144 -0.14 -4.47 9.75
CA VAL A 144 -1.14 -5.40 10.31
C VAL A 144 -1.08 -5.45 11.84
N ILE A 145 0.11 -5.45 12.44
CA ILE A 145 0.27 -5.60 13.89
C ILE A 145 -0.22 -4.36 14.65
N PHE A 146 0.07 -3.14 14.20
CA PHE A 146 -0.31 -1.94 14.96
C PHE A 146 -1.83 -1.80 15.16
N PRO A 147 -2.68 -1.94 14.12
CA PRO A 147 -4.14 -1.94 14.29
C PRO A 147 -4.65 -3.08 15.17
N MET A 148 -4.10 -4.29 15.02
CA MET A 148 -4.48 -5.44 15.86
C MET A 148 -4.15 -5.18 17.33
N LEU A 149 -2.97 -4.62 17.60
CA LEU A 149 -2.56 -4.24 18.94
C LEU A 149 -3.48 -3.15 19.50
N ALA A 150 -3.81 -2.11 18.72
CA ALA A 150 -4.70 -1.04 19.15
C ALA A 150 -6.10 -1.58 19.52
N ILE A 151 -6.64 -2.52 18.74
CA ILE A 151 -7.91 -3.20 19.04
C ILE A 151 -7.82 -4.00 20.35
N LEU A 152 -6.75 -4.78 20.54
CA LEU A 152 -6.55 -5.55 21.77
C LEU A 152 -6.46 -4.65 23.00
N LEU A 153 -5.78 -3.51 22.88
CA LEU A 153 -5.67 -2.51 23.94
C LEU A 153 -7.01 -1.86 24.26
N PHE A 154 -7.82 -1.56 23.24
CA PHE A 154 -9.20 -1.08 23.42
C PHE A 154 -10.06 -2.10 24.17
N TRP A 155 -10.02 -3.38 23.80
CA TRP A 155 -10.74 -4.43 24.54
C TRP A 155 -10.27 -4.56 25.99
N GLY A 156 -8.98 -4.37 26.25
CA GLY A 156 -8.43 -4.29 27.61
C GLY A 156 -9.04 -3.15 28.42
N GLN A 157 -9.17 -1.96 27.82
CA GLN A 157 -9.78 -0.78 28.47
C GLN A 157 -11.27 -1.00 28.74
N PHE A 158 -12.00 -1.54 27.76
CA PHE A 158 -13.40 -1.94 27.91
C PHE A 158 -13.58 -2.96 29.05
N GLY A 159 -12.67 -3.92 29.19
CA GLY A 159 -12.65 -4.88 30.29
C GLY A 159 -12.51 -4.21 31.68
N ILE A 160 -11.64 -3.20 31.81
CA ILE A 160 -11.50 -2.45 33.06
C ILE A 160 -12.79 -1.69 33.41
N VAL A 161 -13.41 -1.04 32.42
CA VAL A 161 -14.65 -0.28 32.62
C VAL A 161 -15.81 -1.19 33.03
N THR A 162 -15.99 -2.33 32.35
CA THR A 162 -17.05 -3.29 32.66
C THR A 162 -16.90 -3.95 34.04
N LEU A 163 -15.68 -4.34 34.43
CA LEU A 163 -15.42 -4.92 35.75
C LEU A 163 -15.69 -3.95 36.91
N LYS A 164 -15.52 -2.64 36.69
CA LYS A 164 -15.63 -1.62 37.75
C LYS A 164 -17.05 -1.05 37.91
N LEU A 165 -17.89 -1.11 36.87
CA LEU A 165 -19.23 -0.53 36.86
C LEU A 165 -20.32 -1.58 37.10
N ASN A 166 -20.57 -1.90 38.37
CA ASN A 166 -21.69 -2.74 38.79
C ASN A 166 -22.98 -1.91 38.97
N SER A 167 -23.32 -1.02 38.01
CA SER A 167 -24.49 -0.13 38.12
C SER A 167 -25.46 -0.26 36.94
N SER A 168 -26.76 -0.27 37.25
CA SER A 168 -27.87 -0.55 36.34
C SER A 168 -28.13 0.51 35.27
N ILE A 169 -27.58 1.72 35.42
CA ILE A 169 -27.80 2.89 34.55
C ILE A 169 -26.92 2.87 33.28
N MET A 170 -25.89 2.02 33.24
CA MET A 170 -24.83 2.04 32.22
C MET A 170 -24.91 0.92 31.17
N LYS A 171 -25.97 0.12 31.18
CA LYS A 171 -26.08 -1.07 30.31
C LYS A 171 -26.15 -0.71 28.82
N GLU A 172 -26.96 0.27 28.43
CA GLU A 172 -27.17 0.60 27.01
C GLU A 172 -25.92 1.17 26.33
N LYS A 173 -25.26 2.16 26.94
CA LYS A 173 -24.02 2.75 26.41
C LYS A 173 -22.87 1.72 26.34
N THR A 174 -22.80 0.82 27.30
CA THR A 174 -21.81 -0.27 27.33
C THR A 174 -22.09 -1.33 26.27
N ILE A 175 -23.36 -1.67 26.03
CA ILE A 175 -23.79 -2.55 24.93
C ILE A 175 -23.44 -1.91 23.57
N LEU A 176 -23.72 -0.62 23.39
CA LEU A 176 -23.36 0.10 22.17
C LEU A 176 -21.85 0.08 21.90
N LEU A 177 -21.04 0.34 22.93
CA LEU A 177 -19.58 0.24 22.83
C LEU A 177 -19.11 -1.16 22.45
N PHE A 178 -19.70 -2.20 23.05
CA PHE A 178 -19.39 -3.58 22.75
C PHE A 178 -19.70 -3.93 21.29
N VAL A 179 -20.90 -3.59 20.82
CA VAL A 179 -21.33 -3.84 19.44
C VAL A 179 -20.46 -3.08 18.44
N ALA A 180 -20.19 -1.80 18.68
CA ALA A 180 -19.34 -1.00 17.81
C ALA A 180 -17.89 -1.49 17.81
N GLY A 181 -17.37 -1.91 18.97
CA GLY A 181 -16.06 -2.55 19.10
C GLY A 181 -15.97 -3.87 18.32
N LEU A 182 -16.99 -4.72 18.39
CA LEU A 182 -17.06 -5.96 17.59
C LEU A 182 -17.09 -5.67 16.09
N VAL A 183 -17.95 -4.75 15.63
CA VAL A 183 -18.01 -4.36 14.21
C VAL A 183 -16.65 -3.86 13.74
N LEU A 184 -16.00 -2.98 14.53
CA LEU A 184 -14.66 -2.48 14.23
C LEU A 184 -13.65 -3.63 14.08
N THR A 185 -13.64 -4.61 14.99
CA THR A 185 -12.74 -5.76 14.88
C THR A 185 -12.96 -6.57 13.61
N ILE A 186 -14.22 -6.81 13.23
CA ILE A 186 -14.55 -7.56 12.02
C ILE A 186 -14.04 -6.81 10.80
N VAL A 187 -14.28 -5.50 10.71
CA VAL A 187 -13.84 -4.67 9.59
C VAL A 187 -12.32 -4.70 9.45
N VAL A 188 -11.57 -4.55 10.55
CA VAL A 188 -10.09 -4.57 10.51
C VAL A 188 -9.54 -5.95 10.19
N ILE A 189 -10.16 -7.04 10.68
CA ILE A 189 -9.78 -8.42 10.31
C ILE A 189 -10.00 -8.65 8.81
N VAL A 190 -11.14 -8.24 8.26
CA VAL A 190 -11.40 -8.32 6.82
C VAL A 190 -10.38 -7.48 6.04
N GLY A 191 -10.06 -6.28 6.53
CA GLY A 191 -9.01 -5.44 5.95
C GLY A 191 -7.64 -6.14 5.91
N ALA A 192 -7.24 -6.79 7.00
CA ALA A 192 -5.99 -7.55 7.09
C ALA A 192 -5.96 -8.76 6.14
N ILE A 193 -7.09 -9.47 5.98
CA ILE A 193 -7.21 -10.59 5.02
C ILE A 193 -7.12 -10.09 3.58
N LEU A 194 -7.68 -8.92 3.26
CA LEU A 194 -7.59 -8.33 1.93
C LEU A 194 -6.18 -7.76 1.65
N PHE A 195 -5.48 -7.34 2.69
CA PHE A 195 -4.11 -6.82 2.65
C PHE A 195 -3.04 -7.94 2.65
N ILE A 196 -3.27 -9.05 1.95
CA ILE A 196 -2.25 -10.10 1.80
C ILE A 196 -1.03 -9.52 1.06
N PRO A 197 0.21 -9.75 1.57
CA PRO A 197 1.43 -9.27 0.94
C PRO A 197 1.53 -9.65 -0.54
N GLY A 198 2.03 -8.71 -1.35
CA GLY A 198 2.31 -8.92 -2.77
C GLY A 198 2.27 -7.62 -3.56
N GLU A 199 2.11 -7.73 -4.87
CA GLU A 199 2.08 -6.58 -5.79
C GLU A 199 0.92 -5.62 -5.54
N TYR A 200 1.01 -4.39 -6.03
CA TYR A 200 -0.11 -3.46 -5.96
C TYR A 200 -1.35 -4.02 -6.68
N SER A 201 -2.51 -3.94 -6.05
CA SER A 201 -3.80 -4.33 -6.62
C SER A 201 -4.92 -3.57 -5.93
N THR A 202 -6.01 -3.29 -6.65
CA THR A 202 -7.20 -2.62 -6.11
C THR A 202 -7.77 -3.34 -4.87
N LYS A 203 -7.72 -4.67 -4.84
CA LYS A 203 -8.14 -5.49 -3.69
C LYS A 203 -7.28 -5.21 -2.45
N ARG A 204 -5.96 -5.18 -2.62
CA ARG A 204 -5.00 -4.92 -1.53
C ARG A 204 -5.08 -3.48 -1.04
N ALA A 205 -5.24 -2.51 -1.95
CA ALA A 205 -5.45 -1.11 -1.62
C ALA A 205 -6.74 -0.90 -0.81
N SER A 206 -7.82 -1.60 -1.17
CA SER A 206 -9.05 -1.61 -0.39
C SER A 206 -8.85 -2.21 1.00
N GLY A 207 -8.08 -3.30 1.12
CA GLY A 207 -7.73 -3.90 2.42
C GLY A 207 -6.99 -2.92 3.33
N LEU A 208 -6.02 -2.19 2.77
CA LEU A 208 -5.30 -1.13 3.48
C LEU A 208 -6.23 0.00 3.94
N GLY A 209 -7.17 0.41 3.08
CA GLY A 209 -8.20 1.40 3.44
C GLY A 209 -9.09 0.92 4.59
N LEU A 210 -9.50 -0.35 4.58
CA LEU A 210 -10.29 -0.97 5.66
C LEU A 210 -9.51 -1.16 6.97
N ILE A 211 -8.18 -1.06 6.95
CA ILE A 211 -7.36 -1.02 8.16
C ILE A 211 -7.32 0.41 8.72
N VAL A 212 -7.10 1.40 7.86
CA VAL A 212 -6.83 2.79 8.27
C VAL A 212 -8.11 3.56 8.58
N VAL A 213 -9.11 3.52 7.71
CA VAL A 213 -10.32 4.35 7.84
C VAL A 213 -11.07 4.07 9.15
N PRO A 214 -11.25 2.81 9.59
CA PRO A 214 -11.98 2.53 10.84
C PRO A 214 -11.26 3.00 12.11
N THR A 215 -10.00 3.44 12.04
CA THR A 215 -9.31 4.00 13.21
C THR A 215 -10.01 5.26 13.74
N VAL A 216 -10.75 6.01 12.94
CA VAL A 216 -11.60 7.11 13.44
C VAL A 216 -12.68 6.61 14.41
N VAL A 217 -13.25 5.42 14.14
CA VAL A 217 -14.23 4.78 15.03
C VAL A 217 -13.54 4.38 16.33
N LEU A 218 -12.30 3.86 16.26
CA LEU A 218 -11.52 3.56 17.45
C LEU A 218 -11.34 4.80 18.36
N ILE A 219 -11.03 5.96 17.78
CA ILE A 219 -10.91 7.23 18.53
C ILE A 219 -12.22 7.62 19.21
N LEU A 220 -13.34 7.49 18.48
CA LEU A 220 -14.67 7.78 19.05
C LEU A 220 -15.02 6.82 20.20
N LEU A 221 -14.67 5.54 20.06
CA LEU A 221 -14.85 4.55 21.12
C LEU A 221 -13.98 4.90 22.33
N GLN A 222 -12.72 5.27 22.11
CA GLN A 222 -11.81 5.68 23.18
C GLN A 222 -12.31 6.89 23.94
N TYR A 223 -12.80 7.91 23.23
CA TYR A 223 -13.46 9.07 23.84
C TYR A 223 -14.66 8.65 24.72
N ALA A 224 -15.52 7.77 24.20
CA ALA A 224 -16.68 7.29 24.94
C ALA A 224 -16.29 6.48 26.19
N VAL A 225 -15.23 5.67 26.13
CA VAL A 225 -14.72 4.95 27.31
C VAL A 225 -14.23 5.91 28.39
N PHE A 226 -13.51 6.99 28.04
CA PHE A 226 -13.09 8.02 29.00
C PHE A 226 -14.26 8.78 29.61
N MET A 227 -15.30 9.07 28.84
CA MET A 227 -16.51 9.74 29.34
C MET A 227 -17.35 8.86 30.27
N ILE A 228 -17.39 7.57 30.00
CA ILE A 228 -18.18 6.60 30.79
C ILE A 228 -17.48 6.30 32.12
N ALA A 229 -16.16 6.26 32.19
CA ALA A 229 -15.43 5.99 33.42
C ALA A 229 -15.57 7.15 34.44
N PRO A 230 -16.43 7.05 35.48
CA PRO A 230 -16.77 8.20 36.34
C PRO A 230 -15.61 8.62 37.25
N ALA A 231 -14.68 7.70 37.52
CA ALA A 231 -13.50 7.93 38.33
C ALA A 231 -12.35 8.62 37.58
N ILE A 232 -12.45 8.74 36.27
CA ILE A 232 -11.38 9.23 35.41
C ILE A 232 -11.68 10.66 34.96
N GLY A 233 -12.93 10.93 34.54
CA GLY A 233 -13.31 12.24 34.02
C GLY A 233 -12.46 12.67 32.81
N MET A 234 -12.83 13.78 32.17
CA MET A 234 -11.96 14.38 31.15
C MET A 234 -10.80 15.11 31.84
N SER A 235 -9.76 14.38 32.19
CA SER A 235 -8.50 14.96 32.65
C SER A 235 -7.71 15.58 31.49
N SER A 236 -6.79 16.49 31.79
CA SER A 236 -5.84 17.02 30.79
C SER A 236 -5.04 15.92 30.09
N PHE A 237 -4.74 14.82 30.80
CA PHE A 237 -4.03 13.67 30.25
C PHE A 237 -4.89 12.88 29.24
N SER A 238 -6.17 12.67 29.53
CA SER A 238 -7.12 12.05 28.60
C SER A 238 -7.27 12.87 27.31
N ILE A 239 -7.33 14.20 27.44
CA ILE A 239 -7.39 15.12 26.29
C ILE A 239 -6.10 15.02 25.47
N ALA A 240 -4.93 14.98 26.11
CA ALA A 240 -3.66 14.83 25.41
C ALA A 240 -3.57 13.51 24.63
N ILE A 241 -4.06 12.39 25.20
CA ILE A 241 -4.13 11.10 24.51
C ILE A 241 -5.00 11.19 23.25
N LEU A 242 -6.19 11.80 23.35
CA LEU A 242 -7.10 11.95 22.20
C LEU A 242 -6.48 12.82 21.10
N ILE A 243 -5.80 13.91 21.45
CA ILE A 243 -5.06 14.74 20.49
C ILE A 243 -3.99 13.90 19.78
N LEU A 244 -3.22 13.10 20.53
CA LEU A 244 -2.20 12.23 19.96
C LEU A 244 -2.80 11.21 18.98
N GLN A 245 -3.96 10.64 19.30
CA GLN A 245 -4.67 9.72 18.40
C GLN A 245 -5.13 10.41 17.12
N VAL A 246 -5.69 11.63 17.21
CA VAL A 246 -6.10 12.39 16.03
C VAL A 246 -4.91 12.71 15.14
N LEU A 247 -3.76 13.10 15.73
CA LEU A 247 -2.52 13.31 14.98
C LEU A 247 -2.06 12.03 14.28
N GLY A 248 -2.05 10.89 14.98
CA GLY A 248 -1.72 9.59 14.41
C GLY A 248 -2.65 9.22 13.25
N PHE A 249 -3.96 9.43 13.41
CA PHE A 249 -4.96 9.20 12.37
C PHE A 249 -4.72 10.05 11.13
N VAL A 250 -4.49 11.36 11.29
CA VAL A 250 -4.21 12.27 10.15
C VAL A 250 -2.97 11.80 9.39
N LEU A 251 -1.90 11.43 10.10
CA LEU A 251 -0.68 10.89 9.48
C LEU A 251 -0.97 9.59 8.71
N SER A 252 -1.78 8.69 9.28
CA SER A 252 -2.17 7.45 8.60
C SER A 252 -3.02 7.69 7.36
N VAL A 253 -3.97 8.62 7.40
CA VAL A 253 -4.84 8.94 6.25
C VAL A 253 -4.03 9.60 5.14
N VAL A 254 -3.14 10.55 5.48
CA VAL A 254 -2.23 11.16 4.51
C VAL A 254 -1.31 10.11 3.91
N GLY A 255 -0.72 9.25 4.75
CA GLY A 255 0.09 8.11 4.31
C GLY A 255 -0.67 7.17 3.36
N LEU A 256 -1.91 6.81 3.69
CA LEU A 256 -2.78 5.99 2.83
C LEU A 256 -3.00 6.66 1.48
N SER A 257 -3.37 7.94 1.47
CA SER A 257 -3.63 8.68 0.23
C SER A 257 -2.40 8.69 -0.68
N LEU A 258 -1.22 8.94 -0.12
CA LEU A 258 0.03 8.94 -0.86
C LEU A 258 0.38 7.53 -1.38
N CYS A 259 0.18 6.49 -0.57
CA CYS A 259 0.43 5.11 -0.97
C CYS A 259 -0.53 4.61 -2.06
N VAL A 260 -1.80 5.04 -2.07
CA VAL A 260 -2.77 4.64 -3.10
C VAL A 260 -2.59 5.45 -4.39
N SER A 261 -2.09 6.68 -4.30
CA SER A 261 -1.86 7.55 -5.46
C SER A 261 -0.71 7.12 -6.37
N VAL A 262 0.26 6.35 -5.85
CA VAL A 262 1.44 5.90 -6.59
C VAL A 262 1.65 4.41 -6.39
N CYS A 263 1.94 3.68 -7.48
CA CYS A 263 2.11 2.23 -7.44
C CYS A 263 3.34 1.78 -6.62
N ALA A 264 4.36 2.63 -6.47
CA ALA A 264 5.48 2.44 -5.55
C ALA A 264 5.32 3.37 -4.32
N PRO A 265 5.08 2.83 -3.10
CA PRO A 265 4.75 3.63 -1.94
C PRO A 265 6.03 4.16 -1.28
N VAL A 266 6.53 5.30 -1.78
CA VAL A 266 7.68 6.00 -1.17
C VAL A 266 7.36 6.48 0.26
N HIS A 267 6.07 6.66 0.57
CA HIS A 267 5.58 7.20 1.83
C HIS A 267 4.98 6.15 2.78
N GLY A 268 5.28 4.86 2.58
CA GLY A 268 4.86 3.78 3.49
C GLY A 268 5.21 4.00 4.97
N PRO A 269 6.41 4.51 5.30
CA PRO A 269 6.78 4.81 6.70
C PRO A 269 5.86 5.85 7.36
N LEU A 270 5.32 6.80 6.61
CA LEU A 270 4.40 7.81 7.15
C LEU A 270 3.11 7.15 7.65
N LEU A 271 2.52 6.28 6.82
CA LEU A 271 1.33 5.50 7.18
C LEU A 271 1.58 4.67 8.46
N ILE A 272 2.71 3.96 8.48
CA ILE A 272 3.11 3.08 9.60
C ILE A 272 3.31 3.89 10.88
N SER A 273 3.95 5.06 10.78
CA SER A 273 4.16 5.94 11.93
C SER A 273 2.84 6.41 12.53
N GLY A 274 1.86 6.78 11.71
CA GLY A 274 0.53 7.17 12.17
C GLY A 274 -0.18 6.02 12.90
N LEU A 275 -0.12 4.80 12.35
CA LEU A 275 -0.75 3.62 12.97
C LEU A 275 -0.06 3.28 14.30
N GLY A 276 1.27 3.41 14.35
CA GLY A 276 2.05 3.24 15.57
C GLY A 276 1.69 4.26 16.66
N ILE A 277 1.49 5.54 16.29
CA ILE A 277 1.06 6.59 17.21
C ILE A 277 -0.33 6.28 17.79
N VAL A 278 -1.28 5.83 16.97
CA VAL A 278 -2.62 5.43 17.44
C VAL A 278 -2.51 4.27 18.44
N ALA A 279 -1.73 3.24 18.13
CA ALA A 279 -1.51 2.10 19.04
C ALA A 279 -0.82 2.52 20.36
N LEU A 280 0.17 3.42 20.28
CA LEU A 280 0.83 3.97 21.46
C LEU A 280 -0.15 4.75 22.35
N ALA A 281 -1.02 5.55 21.75
CA ALA A 281 -2.01 6.32 22.49
C ALA A 281 -3.06 5.41 23.17
N GLU A 282 -3.47 4.31 22.54
CA GLU A 282 -4.29 3.27 23.17
C GLU A 282 -3.57 2.62 24.36
N LEU A 283 -2.27 2.36 24.23
CA LEU A 283 -1.46 1.80 25.31
C LEU A 283 -1.39 2.77 26.50
N LEU A 284 -1.16 4.05 26.24
CA LEU A 284 -1.17 5.10 27.26
C LEU A 284 -2.55 5.23 27.93
N GLY A 285 -3.64 5.10 27.17
CA GLY A 285 -5.01 5.05 27.67
C GLY A 285 -5.22 3.91 28.66
N LEU A 286 -4.84 2.69 28.29
CA LEU A 286 -4.92 1.52 29.15
C LEU A 286 -4.10 1.66 30.44
N VAL A 287 -2.84 2.12 30.32
CA VAL A 287 -1.96 2.36 31.46
C VAL A 287 -2.57 3.39 32.41
N TYR A 288 -3.09 4.49 31.89
CA TYR A 288 -3.74 5.54 32.66
C TYR A 288 -4.98 5.05 33.41
N MET A 289 -5.84 4.27 32.76
CA MET A 289 -7.01 3.66 33.43
C MET A 289 -6.59 2.73 34.57
N LYS A 290 -5.53 1.94 34.38
CA LYS A 290 -5.03 1.03 35.41
C LYS A 290 -4.50 1.80 36.63
N PHE A 291 -3.72 2.86 36.44
CA PHE A 291 -3.18 3.67 37.53
C PHE A 291 -4.27 4.40 38.30
N THR A 292 -5.17 5.09 37.60
CA THR A 292 -6.30 5.79 38.22
C THR A 292 -7.25 4.81 38.93
N ALA A 293 -7.43 3.60 38.40
CA ALA A 293 -8.21 2.56 39.07
C ALA A 293 -7.56 2.05 40.36
N THR A 294 -6.22 1.95 40.41
CA THR A 294 -5.48 1.47 41.59
C THR A 294 -5.49 2.50 42.72
N ASN A 295 -5.37 3.78 42.39
CA ASN A 295 -5.31 4.88 43.36
C ASN A 295 -6.63 5.10 44.14
N GLN A 296 -7.73 4.48 43.70
CA GLN A 296 -9.02 4.57 44.37
C GLN A 296 -9.24 3.45 45.42
N ARG A 297 -8.48 2.35 45.37
CA ARG A 297 -8.52 1.29 46.40
C ARG A 297 -7.90 1.74 47.74
N THR A 298 -7.14 2.84 47.76
CA THR A 298 -6.50 3.40 48.95
C THR A 298 -7.37 4.42 49.69
N ILE A 299 -8.51 4.84 49.14
CA ILE A 299 -9.47 5.70 49.84
C ILE A 299 -10.47 4.81 50.59
N GLN A 300 -10.41 4.88 51.92
CA GLN A 300 -11.14 4.02 52.87
C GLN A 300 -12.64 3.84 52.54
N PRO A 301 -13.24 2.67 52.83
CA PRO A 301 -14.69 2.57 52.93
C PRO A 301 -15.17 3.52 54.05
N PRO A 302 -16.36 4.13 53.92
CA PRO A 302 -16.87 5.03 54.95
C PRO A 302 -16.93 4.27 56.28
N ARG A 303 -16.30 4.83 57.33
CA ARG A 303 -16.49 4.35 58.70
C ARG A 303 -17.99 4.22 58.92
N LYS A 304 -18.44 3.01 59.26
CA LYS A 304 -19.77 2.76 59.82
C LYS A 304 -20.04 3.86 60.83
N ALA A 305 -21.16 4.55 60.69
CA ALA A 305 -21.68 5.41 61.73
C ALA A 305 -21.70 4.57 63.02
N VAL A 306 -21.03 5.07 64.04
CA VAL A 306 -21.13 4.56 65.39
C VAL A 306 -22.61 4.67 65.75
N GLU A 307 -23.29 3.53 65.90
CA GLU A 307 -24.59 3.49 66.56
C GLU A 307 -24.35 3.90 68.02
N GLU A 308 -24.62 5.17 68.31
CA GLU A 308 -24.72 5.69 69.66
C GLU A 308 -25.99 5.09 70.30
N PRO A 309 -25.88 4.29 71.37
CA PRO A 309 -27.06 3.68 71.98
C PRO A 309 -27.88 4.77 72.67
N LEU A 310 -29.01 5.11 72.05
CA LEU A 310 -30.07 5.96 72.55
C LEU A 310 -30.84 5.29 73.70
N ASN A 311 -30.15 4.86 74.77
CA ASN A 311 -30.73 4.25 75.98
C ASN A 311 -29.94 4.67 77.22
N ALA A 312 -29.88 5.97 77.51
CA ALA A 312 -29.35 6.49 78.78
C ALA A 312 -30.12 7.72 79.29
N PHE A 313 -31.36 7.93 78.84
CA PHE A 313 -32.19 9.07 79.26
C PHE A 313 -33.63 8.63 79.58
N LYS A 314 -33.78 7.64 80.46
CA LYS A 314 -35.08 7.35 81.09
C LYS A 314 -34.96 6.66 82.44
N GLU A 315 -34.19 7.24 83.36
CA GLU A 315 -34.36 6.95 84.78
C GLU A 315 -33.70 8.03 85.64
N SER A 316 -34.42 9.14 85.88
CA SER A 316 -34.35 9.89 87.14
C SER A 316 -35.41 11.00 87.15
N LYS A 317 -36.17 11.06 88.25
CA LYS A 317 -37.05 12.15 88.74
C LYS A 317 -38.44 12.34 88.10
N GLY A 318 -39.43 11.64 88.67
CA GLY A 318 -40.14 12.10 89.89
C GLY A 318 -41.47 12.84 89.72
N MET A 319 -42.57 12.22 90.19
CA MET A 319 -43.80 12.80 90.78
C MET A 319 -44.38 11.66 91.65
N MET A 320 -44.29 11.63 92.99
CA MET A 320 -44.95 12.41 94.04
C MET A 320 -46.48 12.51 93.93
N ASN A 321 -47.12 11.69 94.79
CA ASN A 321 -48.41 11.77 95.51
C ASN A 321 -49.75 11.82 94.76
N ASP A 322 -50.70 10.94 95.13
CA ASP A 322 -51.75 11.19 96.15
C ASP A 322 -52.55 9.90 96.49
N GLU A 323 -53.08 9.89 97.73
CA GLU A 323 -53.87 8.88 98.49
C GLU A 323 -53.15 7.74 99.24
#